data_AF-A0A0L6J7I8-F1
#
_entry.id   AF-A0A0L6J7I8-F1
#
_cell.length_a   1.000
_cell.length_b   1.000
_cell.length_c   1.000
_cell.angle_alpha   90.00
_cell.angle_beta   90.00
_cell.angle_gamma   90.00
#
_symmetry.space_group_name_H-M   'P 1'
#
loop_
_entity.id
_entity.type
_entity.pdbx_description
1 polymer ?
#
loop_
_entity_poly.entity_id
_entity_poly.type
_entity_poly.pdbx_seq_one_letter_code
_entity_poly.pdbx_strand_id
1 'polypeptide(L)'
;MRRVTLDQAAKRPPAIDLRLPATGARVWSAFWEIERSRQGGYGPQAFTYVEIEAWTRLTAADLAPWQVRALMEMDTARRGAWSEVQEEERGRPDGLSRVVSFSNTAAVERMFDRFGDVRDV
;
A
#
# COMPACT_ATOMS: atom_id res chain seq x y z
N MET A 1 30.92 17.18 11.50
CA MET A 1 30.30 15.98 12.10
C MET A 1 28.89 16.36 12.59
N ARG A 2 27.87 16.23 11.74
CA ARG A 2 26.49 16.67 12.04
C ARG A 2 25.68 15.45 12.44
N ARG A 3 25.32 15.31 13.73
CA ARG A 3 24.40 14.26 14.20
C ARG A 3 23.02 14.56 13.63
N VAL A 4 22.58 13.76 12.67
CA VAL A 4 21.18 13.73 12.24
C VAL A 4 20.45 12.89 13.29
N THR A 5 19.69 13.55 14.16
CA THR A 5 18.80 12.90 15.13
C THR A 5 17.72 12.13 14.38
N LEU A 6 17.55 10.85 14.72
CA LEU A 6 16.50 9.92 14.26
C LEU A 6 15.06 10.34 14.68
N ASP A 7 14.83 11.62 14.94
CA ASP A 7 13.57 12.14 15.52
C ASP A 7 12.45 12.31 14.48
N GLN A 8 12.73 12.03 13.20
CA GLN A 8 11.71 12.11 12.14
C GLN A 8 10.87 10.82 11.98
N ALA A 9 11.12 9.79 12.78
CA ALA A 9 10.57 8.45 12.54
C ALA A 9 9.17 8.15 13.13
N ALA A 10 8.48 9.10 13.76
CA ALA A 10 7.22 8.76 14.45
C ALA A 10 6.15 9.85 14.46
N LYS A 11 5.98 10.59 13.36
CA LYS A 11 4.70 11.28 13.15
C LYS A 11 3.67 10.23 12.74
N ARG A 12 3.16 9.47 13.72
CA ARG A 12 1.97 8.63 13.54
C ARG A 12 0.93 9.56 12.91
N PRO A 13 0.36 9.23 11.73
CA PRO A 13 -0.71 10.05 11.19
C PRO A 13 -1.75 10.24 12.28
N PRO A 14 -2.31 11.46 12.44
CA PRO A 14 -3.29 11.72 13.49
C PRO A 14 -4.33 10.61 13.43
N ALA A 15 -4.69 10.05 14.60
CA ALA A 15 -5.69 9.01 14.66
C ALA A 15 -6.96 9.55 14.00
N ILE A 16 -7.24 9.12 12.78
CA ILE A 16 -8.42 9.53 12.06
C ILE A 16 -9.57 8.81 12.77
N ASP A 17 -10.38 9.56 13.54
CA ASP A 17 -11.66 9.05 14.05
C ASP A 17 -12.60 8.89 12.85
N LEU A 18 -12.42 7.78 12.11
CA LEU A 18 -13.23 7.38 10.98
C LEU A 18 -14.59 6.93 11.50
N ARG A 19 -15.43 7.90 11.86
CA ARG A 19 -16.87 7.67 12.06
C ARG A 19 -17.52 7.48 10.71
N LEU A 20 -17.44 6.25 10.20
CA LEU A 20 -18.15 5.87 8.99
C LEU A 20 -19.66 5.92 9.25
N PRO A 21 -20.46 6.47 8.32
CA PRO A 21 -21.90 6.28 8.35
C PRO A 21 -22.22 4.79 8.43
N ALA A 22 -23.27 4.40 9.17
CA ALA A 22 -23.64 2.99 9.33
C ALA A 22 -23.76 2.25 7.99
N THR A 23 -24.29 2.93 6.97
CA THR A 23 -24.41 2.44 5.59
C THR A 23 -23.07 2.14 4.92
N GLY A 24 -22.00 2.87 5.27
CA GLY A 24 -20.65 2.70 4.74
C GLY A 24 -19.82 1.65 5.46
N ALA A 25 -20.15 1.31 6.70
CA ALA A 25 -19.40 0.34 7.50
C ALA A 25 -19.31 -1.03 6.83
N ARG A 26 -20.41 -1.49 6.22
CA ARG A 26 -20.44 -2.79 5.52
C ARG A 26 -19.55 -2.80 4.27
N VAL A 27 -19.57 -1.72 3.49
CA VAL A 27 -18.72 -1.57 2.29
C VAL A 27 -17.24 -1.49 2.70
N TRP A 28 -16.95 -0.77 3.77
CA TRP A 28 -15.61 -0.63 4.31
C TRP A 28 -15.02 -1.98 4.78
N SER A 29 -15.79 -2.76 5.54
CA SER A 29 -15.37 -4.09 5.97
C SER A 29 -15.16 -5.02 4.78
N ALA A 30 -16.09 -5.05 3.82
CA ALA A 30 -16.00 -5.86 2.61
C ALA A 30 -14.73 -5.53 1.80
N PHE A 31 -14.44 -4.24 1.62
CA PHE A 31 -13.24 -3.79 0.93
C PHE A 31 -11.96 -4.40 1.51
N TRP A 32 -11.79 -4.30 2.83
CA TRP A 32 -10.58 -4.82 3.49
C TRP A 32 -10.50 -6.34 3.52
N GLU A 33 -11.62 -7.05 3.44
CA GLU A 33 -11.63 -8.50 3.28
C GLU A 33 -11.15 -8.91 1.88
N ILE A 34 -11.69 -8.28 0.84
CA ILE A 34 -11.29 -8.56 -0.56
C ILE A 34 -9.83 -8.15 -0.79
N GLU A 35 -9.38 -7.01 -0.22
CA GLU A 35 -8.00 -6.52 -0.30
C GLU A 35 -7.00 -7.57 0.23
N ARG A 36 -7.37 -8.28 1.29
CA ARG A 36 -6.54 -9.34 1.89
C ARG A 36 -6.38 -10.56 0.99
N SER A 37 -7.34 -10.81 0.09
CA SER A 37 -7.25 -11.87 -0.91
C SER A 37 -6.62 -11.43 -2.23
N ARG A 38 -6.30 -10.13 -2.38
CA ARG A 38 -5.78 -9.59 -3.63
C ARG A 38 -4.47 -10.25 -4.00
N GLN A 39 -4.38 -10.74 -5.23
CA GLN A 39 -3.13 -11.25 -5.77
C GLN A 39 -2.14 -10.09 -6.02
N GLY A 40 -0.87 -10.31 -5.68
CA GLY A 40 0.20 -9.33 -5.81
C GLY A 40 1.26 -9.74 -6.82
N GLY A 41 1.73 -8.77 -7.61
CA GLY A 41 2.91 -8.87 -8.49
C GLY A 41 3.79 -7.63 -8.33
N TYR A 42 4.19 -6.98 -9.44
CA TYR A 42 4.92 -5.69 -9.43
C TYR A 42 4.12 -4.48 -8.92
N GLY A 43 2.91 -4.70 -8.40
CA GLY A 43 2.04 -3.68 -7.84
C GLY A 43 0.64 -4.23 -7.55
N PRO A 44 -0.21 -3.47 -6.84
CA PRO A 44 -1.59 -3.85 -6.58
C PRO A 44 -2.37 -3.89 -7.90
N GLN A 45 -2.87 -5.08 -8.26
CA GLN A 45 -3.81 -5.26 -9.38
C GLN A 45 -5.15 -4.61 -9.05
N ALA A 46 -5.98 -4.26 -10.03
CA ALA A 46 -7.33 -3.75 -9.76
C ALA A 46 -8.27 -4.85 -9.29
N PHE A 47 -9.28 -4.50 -8.49
CA PHE A 47 -10.37 -5.44 -8.22
C PHE A 47 -11.17 -5.71 -9.50
N THR A 48 -11.64 -6.94 -9.64
CA THR A 48 -12.53 -7.32 -10.72
C THR A 48 -13.95 -7.56 -10.22
N TYR A 49 -14.94 -7.40 -11.11
CA TYR A 49 -16.32 -7.80 -10.80
C TYR A 49 -16.42 -9.29 -10.44
N VAL A 50 -15.57 -10.13 -11.03
CA VAL A 50 -15.51 -11.56 -10.75
C VAL A 50 -15.03 -11.84 -9.32
N GLU A 51 -14.01 -11.12 -8.84
CA GLU A 51 -13.58 -11.23 -7.42
C GLU A 51 -14.69 -10.78 -6.47
N ILE A 52 -15.35 -9.66 -6.77
CA ILE A 52 -16.44 -9.16 -5.93
C ILE A 52 -17.60 -10.15 -5.92
N GLU A 53 -17.98 -10.68 -7.08
CA GLU A 53 -19.03 -11.72 -7.20
C GLU A 53 -18.64 -12.99 -6.43
N ALA A 54 -17.40 -13.46 -6.58
CA ALA A 54 -16.90 -14.63 -5.88
C ALA A 54 -16.93 -14.44 -4.35
N TRP A 55 -16.46 -13.29 -3.86
CA TRP A 55 -16.51 -12.96 -2.44
C TRP A 55 -17.96 -12.86 -1.94
N THR A 56 -18.84 -12.20 -2.68
CA THR A 56 -20.28 -12.06 -2.39
C THR A 56 -20.93 -13.43 -2.22
N ARG A 57 -20.66 -14.36 -3.15
CA ARG A 57 -21.17 -15.73 -3.11
C ARG A 57 -20.61 -16.54 -1.94
N LEU A 58 -19.30 -16.43 -1.65
CA LEU A 58 -18.64 -17.19 -0.60
C LEU A 58 -19.02 -16.73 0.82
N THR A 59 -19.29 -15.43 0.98
CA THR A 59 -19.65 -14.82 2.27
C THR A 59 -21.15 -14.69 2.48
N ALA A 60 -21.96 -15.07 1.47
CA ALA A 60 -23.40 -14.81 1.41
C ALA A 60 -23.75 -13.32 1.66
N ALA A 61 -22.87 -12.41 1.27
CA ALA A 61 -23.11 -10.99 1.41
C ALA A 61 -24.11 -10.54 0.34
N ASP A 62 -25.20 -9.90 0.74
CA ASP A 62 -26.06 -9.16 -0.19
C ASP A 62 -25.49 -7.75 -0.47
N LEU A 63 -24.85 -7.57 -1.63
CA LEU A 63 -24.34 -6.28 -2.09
C LEU A 63 -25.27 -5.64 -3.14
N ALA A 64 -25.77 -4.45 -2.85
CA ALA A 64 -26.50 -3.64 -3.82
C ALA A 64 -25.56 -3.10 -4.92
N PRO A 65 -26.09 -2.77 -6.13
CA PRO A 65 -25.26 -2.28 -7.24
C PRO A 65 -24.42 -1.03 -6.92
N TRP A 66 -24.90 -0.15 -6.03
CA TRP A 66 -24.12 1.02 -5.60
C TRP A 66 -22.95 0.64 -4.68
N GLN A 67 -23.06 -0.44 -3.91
CA GLN A 67 -21.99 -0.93 -3.04
C GLN A 67 -20.88 -1.55 -3.86
N VAL A 68 -21.22 -2.30 -4.92
CA VAL A 68 -20.24 -2.83 -5.87
C VAL A 68 -19.46 -1.69 -6.54
N ARG A 69 -20.16 -0.64 -7.00
CA ARG A 69 -19.50 0.56 -7.55
C ARG A 69 -18.60 1.24 -6.52
N ALA A 70 -19.06 1.37 -5.28
CA ALA A 70 -18.26 1.95 -4.20
C ALA A 70 -16.97 1.15 -3.95
N LEU A 71 -17.02 -0.19 -3.99
CA LEU A 71 -15.83 -1.04 -3.86
C LEU A 71 -14.81 -0.79 -4.98
N MET A 72 -15.28 -0.61 -6.22
CA MET A 72 -14.41 -0.31 -7.38
C MET A 72 -13.76 1.08 -7.27
N GLU A 73 -14.50 2.08 -6.79
CA GLU A 73 -13.96 3.43 -6.55
C GLU A 73 -12.96 3.43 -5.38
N MET A 74 -13.25 2.70 -4.31
CA MET A 74 -12.31 2.52 -3.19
C MET A 74 -11.02 1.84 -3.64
N ASP A 75 -11.10 0.83 -4.52
CA ASP A 75 -9.94 0.18 -5.13
C ASP A 75 -9.08 1.19 -5.90
N THR A 76 -9.73 1.99 -6.76
CA THR A 76 -9.06 3.03 -7.54
C THR A 76 -8.35 4.04 -6.65
N ALA A 77 -9.01 4.52 -5.59
CA ALA A 77 -8.43 5.45 -4.63
C ALA A 77 -7.24 4.81 -3.87
N ARG A 78 -7.39 3.56 -3.43
CA ARG A 78 -6.33 2.81 -2.72
C ARG A 78 -5.09 2.60 -3.60
N ARG A 79 -5.27 2.30 -4.88
CA ARG A 79 -4.17 2.15 -5.85
C ARG A 79 -3.50 3.50 -6.13
N GLY A 80 -4.27 4.58 -6.25
CA GLY A 80 -3.72 5.94 -6.36
C GLY A 80 -2.82 6.30 -5.17
N ALA A 81 -3.31 6.07 -3.95
CA ALA A 81 -2.55 6.30 -2.73
C ALA A 81 -1.29 5.41 -2.63
N TRP A 82 -1.32 4.18 -3.18
CA TRP A 82 -0.13 3.32 -3.24
C TRP A 82 0.96 3.92 -4.14
N SER A 83 0.58 4.42 -5.30
CA SER A 83 1.52 4.99 -6.28
C SER A 83 2.20 6.24 -5.73
N GLU A 84 1.45 7.13 -5.08
CA GLU A 84 1.99 8.35 -4.46
C GLU A 84 3.04 8.01 -3.39
N VAL A 85 2.78 7.01 -2.55
CA VAL A 85 3.75 6.54 -1.55
C VAL A 85 5.03 6.01 -2.22
N GLN A 86 4.91 5.26 -3.32
CA GLN A 86 6.10 4.79 -4.05
C GLN A 86 6.89 5.93 -4.70
N GLU A 87 6.21 6.93 -5.27
CA GLU A 87 6.85 8.08 -5.89
C GLU A 87 7.59 8.93 -4.84
N GLU A 88 6.97 9.17 -3.68
CA GLU A 88 7.61 9.88 -2.57
C GLU A 88 8.83 9.12 -2.05
N GLU A 89 8.73 7.79 -1.89
CA GLU A 89 9.87 6.97 -1.49
C GLU A 89 11.01 6.99 -2.52
N ARG A 90 10.68 7.04 -3.82
CA ARG A 90 11.67 7.12 -4.91
C ARG A 90 12.34 8.49 -5.00
N GLY A 91 11.63 9.57 -4.65
CA GLY A 91 12.13 10.94 -4.66
C GLY A 91 12.98 11.32 -3.44
N ARG A 92 13.08 10.45 -2.42
CA ARG A 92 13.81 10.75 -1.19
C ARG A 92 15.33 10.82 -1.46
N PRO A 93 16.00 11.94 -1.15
CA PRO A 93 17.37 12.23 -1.62
C PRO A 93 18.47 11.34 -1.01
N ASP A 94 18.17 10.52 0.00
CA ASP A 94 19.16 9.71 0.71
C ASP A 94 19.26 8.24 0.23
N GLY A 95 18.52 7.82 -0.80
CA GLY A 95 18.67 6.48 -1.41
C GLY A 95 18.32 5.28 -0.50
N LEU A 96 18.04 5.53 0.78
CA LEU A 96 17.60 4.55 1.76
C LEU A 96 16.07 4.46 1.71
N SER A 97 15.55 3.78 0.68
CA SER A 97 14.18 3.28 0.75
C SER A 97 14.11 2.25 1.88
N ARG A 98 13.06 2.29 2.70
CA ARG A 98 12.89 1.35 3.81
C ARG A 98 12.69 -0.09 3.33
N VAL A 99 12.42 -0.25 2.03
CA VAL A 99 12.30 -1.50 1.28
C VAL A 99 13.17 -1.36 0.04
N VAL A 100 14.30 -2.08 -0.02
CA VAL A 100 15.12 -2.16 -1.23
C VAL A 100 14.53 -3.23 -2.12
N SER A 101 14.13 -2.87 -3.34
CA SER A 101 13.76 -3.87 -4.33
C SER A 101 15.01 -4.64 -4.75
N PHE A 102 15.01 -5.97 -4.59
CA PHE A 102 16.13 -6.84 -5.00
C PHE A 102 16.45 -6.76 -6.50
N SER A 103 15.54 -6.22 -7.31
CA SER A 103 15.78 -6.00 -8.75
C SER A 103 16.60 -4.75 -9.07
N ASN A 104 16.92 -3.91 -8.07
CA ASN A 104 17.66 -2.68 -8.28
C ASN A 104 19.05 -2.76 -7.64
N THR A 105 19.98 -3.40 -8.36
CA THR A 105 21.38 -3.62 -7.93
C THR A 105 22.07 -2.31 -7.50
N ALA A 106 21.84 -1.21 -8.23
CA ALA A 106 22.42 0.08 -7.90
C ALA A 106 21.91 0.67 -6.57
N ALA A 107 20.68 0.34 -6.16
CA ALA A 107 20.16 0.73 -4.84
C ALA A 107 20.74 -0.14 -3.72
N VAL A 108 21.01 -1.42 -4.01
CA VAL A 108 21.67 -2.35 -3.09
C VAL A 108 23.12 -1.92 -2.85
N GLU A 109 23.87 -1.59 -3.90
CA GLU A 109 25.26 -1.11 -3.81
C GLU A 109 25.38 0.15 -2.93
N ARG A 110 24.53 1.16 -3.17
CA ARG A 110 24.48 2.38 -2.35
C ARG A 110 24.12 2.12 -0.88
N MET A 111 23.38 1.06 -0.57
CA MET A 111 23.07 0.67 0.81
C MET A 111 24.32 0.13 1.53
N PHE A 112 25.16 -0.61 0.82
CA PHE A 112 26.38 -1.18 1.38
C PHE A 112 27.54 -0.18 1.46
N ASP A 113 27.58 0.85 0.61
CA ASP A 113 28.53 1.97 0.72
C ASP A 113 28.51 2.65 2.10
N ARG A 114 27.35 2.63 2.78
CA ARG A 114 27.21 3.15 4.14
C ARG A 114 28.03 2.35 5.17
N PHE A 115 28.31 1.08 4.90
CA PHE A 115 28.98 0.15 5.82
C PHE A 115 30.46 -0.09 5.48
N GLY A 116 30.91 0.34 4.30
CA GLY A 116 32.30 0.24 3.85
C GLY A 116 32.42 -0.13 2.37
N ASP A 117 33.65 -0.09 1.86
CA ASP A 117 33.97 -0.35 0.44
C ASP A 117 33.65 -1.82 0.09
N VAL A 118 32.68 -2.04 -0.79
CA VAL A 118 32.28 -3.39 -1.24
C VAL A 118 33.28 -3.84 -2.31
N ARG A 119 33.96 -4.96 -2.08
CA ARG A 119 34.81 -5.60 -3.09
C ARG A 119 34.11 -6.86 -3.58
N ASP A 120 33.88 -6.93 -4.89
CA ASP A 120 33.47 -8.16 -5.54
C ASP A 120 34.60 -9.21 -5.43
N VAL A 121 34.22 -10.44 -5.09
CA VAL A 121 35.09 -11.62 -5.06
C VAL A 121 34.70 -12.54 -6.20
#